data_AF-A0A7C1SEP3-F1
#
_entry.id   AF-A0A7C1SEP3-F1
#
_cell.length_a   1.000
_cell.length_b   1.000
_cell.length_c   1.000
_cell.angle_alpha   90.00
_cell.angle_beta   90.00
_cell.angle_gamma   90.00
#
_symmetry.space_group_name_H-M   'P 1'
#
loop_
_entity.id
_entity.type
_entity.pdbx_description
1 polymer ?
#
loop_
_entity_poly.entity_id
_entity_poly.type
_entity_poly.pdbx_seq_one_letter_code
_entity_poly.pdbx_strand_id
1 'polypeptide(L)' 'MIVLDFIPIDNAIAVKSVSLPKPFHSDPADRIIVATATTVGVPLVTKDERILNYPHVETIW' A
#
# COMPACT_ATOMS: atom_id res chain seq x y z
N MET A 1 -19.03 -16.22 5.80
CA MET A 1 -19.37 -14.82 6.13
C MET A 1 -18.17 -13.98 5.74
N ILE A 2 -18.32 -13.08 4.77
CA ILE A 2 -17.25 -12.15 4.41
C ILE A 2 -17.35 -10.99 5.40
N VAL A 3 -16.29 -10.76 6.17
CA VAL A 3 -16.16 -9.59 7.05
C VAL A 3 -15.28 -8.56 6.36
N LEU A 4 -15.66 -7.29 6.45
CA LEU A 4 -14.93 -6.15 5.91
C LEU A 4 -14.40 -5.32 7.08
N ASP A 5 -13.09 -5.24 7.20
CA ASP A 5 -12.41 -4.45 8.22
C ASP A 5 -11.81 -3.19 7.59
N PHE A 6 -12.06 -2.04 8.21
CA PHE A 6 -11.50 -0.76 7.78
C PHE A 6 -10.25 -0.43 8.60
N ILE A 7 -9.13 -0.22 7.93
CA ILE A 7 -7.87 0.17 8.57
C ILE A 7 -7.76 1.71 8.56
N PRO A 8 -7.74 2.38 9.73
CA PRO A 8 -7.50 3.82 9.77
C PRO A 8 -6.04 4.14 9.43
N ILE A 9 -5.82 5.32 8.85
CA ILE A 9 -4.47 5.84 8.63
C ILE A 9 -3.97 6.41 9.95
N ASP A 10 -2.99 5.73 10.56
CA ASP A 10 -2.29 6.23 11.74
C ASP A 10 -0.99 6.94 11.37
N ASN A 11 -0.25 7.41 12.38
CA ASN A 11 1.01 8.11 12.18
C ASN A 11 2.08 7.23 11.50
N ALA A 12 2.09 5.91 11.76
CA ALA A 12 3.05 5.00 11.17
C ALA A 12 2.79 4.83 9.66
N ILE A 13 1.52 4.65 9.28
CA ILE A 13 1.10 4.59 7.87
C ILE A 13 1.38 5.93 7.18
N ALA A 14 1.06 7.06 7.82
CA ALA A 14 1.29 8.39 7.25
C ALA A 14 2.78 8.64 6.97
N VAL A 15 3.66 8.36 7.94
CA VAL A 15 5.12 8.49 7.77
C VAL A 15 5.63 7.53 6.71
N LYS A 16 5.20 6.27 6.73
CA LYS A 16 5.63 5.27 5.74
C LYS A 16 5.20 5.65 4.33
N SER A 17 4.01 6.23 4.18
CA SER A 17 3.52 6.70 2.88
C SER A 17 4.51 7.66 2.26
N VAL A 18 5.14 8.55 3.04
CA VAL A 18 6.14 9.52 2.56
C VAL A 18 7.55 8.95 2.36
N SER A 19 7.86 7.80 2.96
CA SER A 19 9.20 7.19 2.96
C SER A 19 9.29 5.86 2.20
N LEU A 20 8.32 5.54 1.34
CA LEU A 20 8.37 4.34 0.50
C LEU A 20 9.69 4.26 -0.30
N PRO A 21 10.34 3.07 -0.38
CA PRO A 21 11.51 2.88 -1.21
C PRO A 21 11.31 3.37 -2.65
N LYS A 22 12.29 4.09 -3.18
CA LYS A 22 12.20 4.64 -4.54
C LYS A 22 12.69 3.62 -5.58
N PRO A 23 12.19 3.66 -6.83
CA PRO A 23 11.17 4.58 -7.33
C PRO A 23 9.75 4.14 -6.94
N PHE A 24 8.93 5.10 -6.51
CA PHE A 24 7.48 4.95 -6.39
C PHE A 24 6.83 6.24 -6.91
N HIS A 25 5.68 6.13 -7.56
CA HIS A 25 5.04 7.29 -8.17
C HIS A 25 4.50 8.28 -7.11
N SER A 26 4.24 9.52 -7.52
CA SER A 26 3.95 10.63 -6.61
C SER A 26 2.49 10.76 -6.18
N ASP A 27 1.61 9.80 -6.51
CA ASP A 27 0.20 9.90 -6.15
C ASP A 27 0.02 9.71 -4.62
N PRO A 28 -0.67 10.62 -3.93
CA PRO A 28 -0.85 10.49 -2.49
C PRO A 28 -1.65 9.25 -2.07
N ALA A 29 -2.69 8.86 -2.82
CA ALA A 29 -3.59 7.79 -2.44
C ALA A 29 -2.90 6.43 -2.57
N ASP A 30 -2.24 6.16 -3.69
CA ASP A 30 -1.54 4.89 -3.91
C ASP A 30 -0.41 4.69 -2.89
N ARG A 31 0.26 5.77 -2.48
CA ARG A 31 1.28 5.72 -1.43
C ARG A 31 0.70 5.35 -0.08
N ILE A 32 -0.47 5.88 0.26
CA ILE A 32 -1.19 5.53 1.50
C ILE A 32 -1.64 4.06 1.44
N ILE A 33 -2.18 3.62 0.31
CA ILE A 33 -2.66 2.23 0.12
C ILE A 33 -1.50 1.25 0.27
N VAL A 34 -0.38 1.48 -0.43
CA VAL A 34 0.82 0.63 -0.34
C VAL A 34 1.45 0.68 1.05
N ALA A 35 1.52 1.86 1.67
CA ALA A 35 1.99 1.98 3.05
C ALA A 35 1.11 1.20 4.03
N THR A 36 -0.21 1.23 3.85
CA THR A 36 -1.16 0.49 4.69
C THR A 36 -0.93 -1.01 4.54
N ALA A 37 -0.99 -1.53 3.31
CA ALA A 37 -0.83 -2.96 3.01
C ALA A 37 0.48 -3.52 3.57
N THR A 38 1.58 -2.81 3.35
CA THR A 38 2.91 -3.21 3.84
C THR A 38 3.09 -3.00 5.35
N THR A 39 2.27 -2.18 6.01
CA THR A 39 2.33 -2.00 7.47
C THR A 39 1.56 -3.10 8.19
N VAL A 40 0.42 -3.52 7.65
CA VAL A 40 -0.38 -4.62 8.22
C VAL A 40 0.04 -6.00 7.71
N GLY A 41 0.92 -6.07 6.71
CA GLY A 41 1.50 -7.32 6.21
C GLY A 41 0.54 -8.14 5.36
N VAL A 42 -0.27 -7.49 4.52
CA VAL A 42 -1.25 -8.16 3.63
C VAL A 42 -0.95 -7.87 2.16
N PRO A 43 -1.26 -8.79 1.24
CA PRO A 43 -1.11 -8.55 -0.18
C PRO A 43 -2.12 -7.50 -0.66
N LEU A 44 -1.70 -6.65 -1.59
CA LEU A 44 -2.53 -5.61 -2.19
C LEU A 44 -3.17 -6.10 -3.49
N VAL A 45 -4.50 -6.03 -3.57
CA VAL A 45 -5.24 -6.27 -4.81
C VAL A 45 -5.22 -5.01 -5.68
N THR A 46 -4.61 -5.05 -6.87
CA THR A 46 -4.58 -3.87 -7.76
C THR A 46 -4.32 -4.19 -9.24
N LYS A 47 -5.02 -3.50 -10.15
CA LYS A 47 -4.75 -3.52 -11.61
C LYS A 47 -3.54 -2.68 -12.00
N ASP A 48 -3.06 -1.83 -11.10
CA ASP A 48 -2.08 -0.82 -11.43
C ASP A 48 -0.71 -1.48 -11.70
N GLU A 49 -0.27 -1.43 -12.95
CA GLU A 49 0.99 -2.03 -13.39
C GLU A 49 2.21 -1.47 -12.66
N ARG A 50 2.18 -0.22 -12.20
CA ARG A 50 3.32 0.34 -11.44
C ARG A 50 3.42 -0.26 -10.06
N ILE A 51 2.28 -0.50 -9.41
CA ILE A 51 2.23 -1.17 -8.10
C ILE A 51 2.55 -2.66 -8.26
N LEU A 52 2.05 -3.33 -9.31
CA LEU A 52 2.39 -4.72 -9.61
C LEU A 52 3.90 -4.92 -9.84
N ASN A 53 4.57 -3.94 -10.46
CA ASN A 53 6.02 -3.96 -10.67
C ASN A 53 6.83 -3.38 -9.49
N TYR A 54 6.19 -3.05 -8.37
CA TYR A 54 6.87 -2.47 -7.21
C TYR A 54 7.29 -3.57 -6.21
N PRO A 55 8.60 -3.86 -6.06
CA PRO A 55 9.05 -5.07 -5.33
C PRO A 55 8.91 -4.99 -3.81
N HIS A 56 8.45 -3.86 -3.27
CA HIS A 56 8.34 -3.63 -1.83
C HIS A 56 6.92 -3.82 -1.28
N VAL A 57 5.99 -4.34 -2.09
CA VAL A 57 4.64 -4.73 -1.69
C VAL A 57 4.28 -6.04 -2.38
N GLU A 58 3.73 -6.99 -1.63
CA GLU A 58 3.16 -8.21 -2.21
C GLU A 58 1.84 -7.84 -2.89
N THR A 59 1.61 -8.33 -4.11
CA THR A 59 0.41 -8.04 -4.88
C THR A 59 -0.27 -9.32 -5.35
N ILE A 60 -1.59 -9.24 -5.50
CA ILE A 60 -2.44 -10.27 -6.11
C ILE A 60 -3.37 -9.58 -7.11
N TRP A 61 -3.55 -10.14 -8.30
CA TRP A 61 -4.33 -9.50 -9.36
C TRP A 61 -5.16 -10.50 -10.18
#